data_AF-A0A7S2GG75-F1
#
_entry.id   AF-A0A7S2GG75-F1
#
_cell.length_a   1.000
_cell.length_b   1.000
_cell.length_c   1.000
_cell.angle_alpha   90.00
_cell.angle_beta   90.00
_cell.angle_gamma   90.00
#
_symmetry.space_group_name_H-M   'P 1'
#
loop_
_entity.id
_entity.type
_entity.pdbx_description
1 polymer ?
#
loop_
_entity_poly.entity_id
_entity_poly.type
_entity_poly.pdbx_seq_one_letter_code
_entity_poly.pdbx_strand_id
1 'polypeptide(L)'
;ERPSQDAQVRVRRTDVWGQLAQVQRARGQLDEADRHLSNAVNSLTELVDAGEAGGVVHCVEALREAQASLGQVCVQKEDYERAEKLYLAAFSRAPEGHGEAASEGAK
;
A
#
# COMPACT_ATOMS: atom_id res chain seq x y z
N GLU A 1 15.27 18.62 17.24
CA GLU A 1 15.32 17.18 16.87
C GLU A 1 15.03 17.09 15.36
N ARG A 2 15.60 16.13 14.61
CA ARG A 2 15.46 16.06 13.12
C ARG A 2 14.55 14.90 12.63
N PRO A 3 13.25 14.85 12.98
CA PRO A 3 12.35 13.81 12.47
C PRO A 3 12.25 13.79 10.92
N SER A 4 12.26 14.98 10.29
CA SER A 4 12.00 15.11 8.85
C SER A 4 13.04 14.47 7.93
N GLN A 5 14.29 14.29 8.38
CA GLN A 5 15.31 13.63 7.55
C GLN A 5 15.12 12.10 7.54
N ASP A 6 14.75 11.53 8.68
CA ASP A 6 14.53 10.08 8.80
C ASP A 6 13.27 9.63 8.03
N ALA A 7 12.20 10.42 8.08
CA ALA A 7 10.99 10.12 7.30
C ALA A 7 11.22 10.22 5.78
N GLN A 8 11.95 11.23 5.30
CA GLN A 8 12.32 11.31 3.87
C GLN A 8 13.17 10.14 3.42
N VAL A 9 14.12 9.67 4.24
CA VAL A 9 14.94 8.50 3.91
C VAL A 9 14.07 7.24 3.85
N ARG A 10 13.11 7.09 4.75
CA ARG A 10 12.19 5.94 4.76
C ARG A 10 11.26 5.93 3.54
N VAL A 11 10.74 7.08 3.11
CA VAL A 11 9.96 7.22 1.86
C VAL A 11 10.80 6.85 0.63
N ARG A 12 12.01 7.41 0.49
CA ARG A 12 12.87 7.05 -0.64
C ARG A 12 13.22 5.56 -0.65
N ARG A 13 13.39 4.97 0.53
CA ARG A 13 13.64 3.54 0.68
C ARG A 13 12.44 2.70 0.21
N THR A 14 11.21 3.16 0.44
CA THR A 14 10.02 2.47 -0.05
C THR A 14 9.89 2.54 -1.57
N ASP A 15 10.26 3.66 -2.20
CA ASP A 15 10.30 3.77 -3.66
C ASP A 15 11.31 2.78 -4.27
N VAL A 16 12.49 2.68 -3.67
CA VAL A 16 13.54 1.74 -4.11
C VAL A 16 13.06 0.29 -3.94
N TRP A 17 12.36 -0.03 -2.86
CA TRP A 17 11.77 -1.36 -2.66
C TRP A 17 10.66 -1.66 -3.67
N GLY A 18 9.84 -0.68 -4.05
CA GLY A 18 8.84 -0.81 -5.11
C GLY A 18 9.46 -1.16 -6.47
N GLN A 19 10.50 -0.44 -6.88
CA GLN A 19 11.24 -0.72 -8.12
C GLN A 19 11.92 -2.09 -8.09
N LEU A 20 12.54 -2.45 -6.96
CA LEU A 20 13.17 -3.76 -6.80
C LEU A 20 12.14 -4.90 -6.91
N ALA A 21 10.95 -4.72 -6.31
CA ALA A 21 9.89 -5.72 -6.38
C ALA A 21 9.36 -5.91 -7.81
N GLN A 22 9.27 -4.84 -8.61
CA GLN A 22 8.92 -4.95 -10.04
C GLN A 22 9.95 -5.80 -10.80
N VAL A 23 11.25 -5.57 -10.56
CA VAL A 23 12.34 -6.36 -11.17
C VAL A 23 12.29 -7.82 -10.71
N GLN A 24 12.05 -8.06 -9.42
CA GLN A 24 11.95 -9.42 -8.86
C GLN A 24 10.77 -10.19 -9.44
N ARG A 25 9.61 -9.55 -9.61
CA ARG A 25 8.45 -10.14 -10.30
C ARG A 25 8.76 -10.52 -11.73
N ALA A 26 9.39 -9.64 -12.49
CA ALA A 26 9.82 -9.94 -13.86
C ALA A 26 10.79 -11.13 -13.95
N ARG A 27 11.50 -11.43 -12.85
CA ARG A 27 12.42 -12.58 -12.73
C ARG A 27 11.80 -13.81 -12.06
N GLY A 28 10.52 -13.78 -11.68
CA GLY A 28 9.86 -14.87 -10.96
C GLY A 28 10.27 -15.02 -9.48
N GLN A 29 11.00 -14.06 -8.92
CA GLN A 29 11.45 -14.06 -7.52
C GLN A 29 10.35 -13.51 -6.59
N LEU A 30 9.21 -14.20 -6.55
CA LEU A 30 8.00 -13.70 -5.91
C LEU A 30 8.11 -13.64 -4.38
N ASP A 31 8.82 -14.56 -3.74
CA ASP A 31 9.02 -14.54 -2.28
C ASP A 31 9.85 -13.34 -1.82
N GLU A 32 10.87 -12.98 -2.60
CA GLU A 32 11.73 -11.86 -2.26
C GLU A 32 10.98 -10.54 -2.48
N ALA A 33 10.20 -10.45 -3.57
CA ALA A 33 9.30 -9.33 -3.81
C ALA A 33 8.29 -9.15 -2.68
N ASP A 34 7.68 -10.26 -2.22
CA ASP A 34 6.74 -10.26 -1.09
C ASP A 34 7.39 -9.72 0.18
N ARG A 35 8.59 -10.19 0.52
CA ARG A 35 9.33 -9.75 1.71
C ARG A 35 9.69 -8.27 1.65
N HIS A 36 10.19 -7.78 0.51
CA HIS A 36 10.55 -6.38 0.34
C HIS A 36 9.35 -5.46 0.41
N LEU A 37 8.25 -5.82 -0.25
CA LEU A 37 7.01 -5.04 -0.24
C LEU A 37 6.33 -5.08 1.13
N SER A 38 6.34 -6.22 1.84
CA SER A 38 5.80 -6.31 3.20
C SER A 38 6.56 -5.40 4.17
N ASN A 39 7.88 -5.32 4.07
CA ASN A 39 8.69 -4.40 4.87
C ASN A 39 8.40 -2.93 4.52
N ALA A 40 8.15 -2.63 3.23
CA ALA A 40 7.77 -1.30 2.78
C ALA A 40 6.42 -0.87 3.36
N VAL A 41 5.41 -1.74 3.26
CA VAL A 41 4.06 -1.52 3.81
C VAL A 41 4.14 -1.27 5.31
N ASN A 42 4.83 -2.13 6.08
CA ASN A 42 4.96 -1.94 7.53
C ASN A 42 5.64 -0.61 7.88
N SER A 43 6.74 -0.26 7.19
CA SER A 43 7.46 1.00 7.43
C SER A 43 6.59 2.23 7.14
N LEU A 44 5.76 2.17 6.09
CA LEU A 44 4.87 3.26 5.70
C LEU A 44 3.67 3.37 6.64
N THR A 45 3.09 2.25 7.08
CA THR A 45 2.05 2.24 8.11
C THR A 45 2.52 2.89 9.39
N GLU A 46 3.73 2.54 9.88
CA GLU A 46 4.31 3.18 11.06
C GLU A 46 4.49 4.70 10.90
N LEU A 47 4.83 5.17 9.70
CA LEU A 47 4.98 6.60 9.41
C LEU A 47 3.64 7.34 9.31
N VAL A 48 2.63 6.69 8.74
CA VAL A 48 1.26 7.22 8.68
C VAL A 48 0.68 7.33 10.09
N ASP A 49 0.84 6.29 10.90
CA ASP A 49 0.36 6.24 12.29
C ASP A 49 1.09 7.25 13.19
N ALA A 50 2.38 7.49 12.96
CA ALA A 50 3.17 8.50 13.67
C ALA A 50 2.73 9.95 13.38
N GLY A 51 1.88 10.17 12.36
CA GLY A 51 1.23 11.47 12.15
C GLY A 51 2.18 12.60 11.78
N GLU A 52 3.30 12.34 11.08
CA GLU A 52 4.22 13.38 10.62
C GLU A 52 3.56 14.27 9.53
N ALA A 53 2.83 15.28 10.00
CA ALA A 53 1.85 16.10 9.26
C ALA A 53 2.34 16.78 7.96
N GLY A 54 3.65 16.83 7.71
CA GLY A 54 4.23 17.35 6.46
C GLY A 54 4.43 16.31 5.36
N GLY A 55 4.49 15.02 5.71
CA GLY A 55 4.76 13.90 4.80
C GLY A 55 3.63 12.88 4.70
N VAL A 56 2.62 12.94 5.58
CA VAL A 56 1.55 11.91 5.66
C VAL A 56 0.85 11.68 4.33
N VAL A 57 0.53 12.71 3.54
CA VAL A 57 -0.16 12.52 2.25
C VAL A 57 0.69 11.66 1.31
N HIS A 58 1.99 11.97 1.21
CA HIS A 58 2.91 11.22 0.37
C HIS A 58 3.18 9.80 0.92
N CYS A 59 3.24 9.64 2.24
CA CYS A 59 3.33 8.33 2.89
C CYS A 59 2.06 7.48 2.66
N VAL A 60 0.87 8.08 2.69
CA VAL A 60 -0.41 7.40 2.42
C VAL A 60 -0.48 6.97 0.96
N GLU A 61 -0.06 7.81 0.01
CA GLU A 61 0.02 7.45 -1.42
C GLU A 61 1.02 6.30 -1.64
N ALA A 62 2.23 6.41 -1.08
CA ALA A 62 3.23 5.35 -1.16
C ALA A 62 2.76 4.05 -0.50
N LEU A 63 2.02 4.13 0.61
CA LEU A 63 1.46 2.96 1.30
C LEU A 63 0.46 2.24 0.41
N ARG A 64 -0.45 2.98 -0.25
CA ARG A 64 -1.42 2.42 -1.18
C ARG A 64 -0.74 1.74 -2.36
N GLU A 65 0.28 2.37 -2.94
CA GLU A 65 1.03 1.79 -4.06
C GLU A 65 1.79 0.52 -3.65
N ALA A 66 2.42 0.52 -2.46
CA ALA A 66 3.10 -0.65 -1.90
C ALA A 66 2.11 -1.80 -1.62
N GLN A 67 0.93 -1.50 -1.06
CA GLN A 67 -0.14 -2.47 -0.83
C GLN A 67 -0.67 -3.06 -2.14
N ALA A 68 -0.94 -2.24 -3.16
CA ALA A 68 -1.37 -2.72 -4.47
C ALA A 68 -0.31 -3.59 -5.14
N SER A 69 0.96 -3.19 -5.05
CA SER A 69 2.09 -3.96 -5.59
C SER A 69 2.25 -5.31 -4.88
N LEU A 70 2.07 -5.35 -3.56
CA LEU A 70 2.11 -6.59 -2.79
C LEU A 70 0.91 -7.48 -3.14
N GLY A 71 -0.28 -6.90 -3.31
CA GLY A 71 -1.47 -7.62 -3.76
C GLY A 71 -1.24 -8.31 -5.11
N GLN A 72 -0.59 -7.62 -6.05
CA GLN A 72 -0.22 -8.21 -7.33
C GLN A 72 0.81 -9.35 -7.21
N VAL A 73 1.75 -9.29 -6.25
CA VAL A 73 2.66 -10.41 -5.96
C VAL A 73 1.89 -11.60 -5.40
N CYS A 74 0.98 -11.35 -4.45
CA CYS A 74 0.13 -12.39 -3.88
C CYS A 74 -0.73 -13.09 -4.95
N VAL A 75 -1.28 -12.35 -5.92
CA VAL A 75 -1.99 -12.92 -7.09
C VAL A 75 -1.09 -13.87 -7.89
N GLN A 76 0.16 -13.48 -8.17
CA GLN A 76 1.10 -14.35 -8.90
C GLN A 76 1.52 -15.59 -8.10
N LYS A 77 1.44 -15.51 -6.77
CA LYS A 77 1.68 -16.64 -5.85
C LYS A 77 0.41 -17.47 -5.59
N GLU A 78 -0.71 -17.14 -6.22
CA GLU A 78 -2.03 -17.76 -6.00
C GLU A 78 -2.60 -17.56 -4.58
N ASP A 79 -2.07 -16.58 -3.83
CA ASP A 79 -2.55 -16.18 -2.50
C ASP A 79 -3.61 -15.08 -2.62
N TYR A 80 -4.80 -15.47 -3.09
CA TYR A 80 -5.87 -14.53 -3.39
C TYR A 80 -6.48 -13.88 -2.15
N GLU A 81 -6.55 -14.58 -1.01
CA GLU A 81 -7.08 -14.03 0.24
C GLU A 81 -6.22 -12.87 0.74
N ARG A 82 -4.89 -13.02 0.69
CA ARG A 82 -3.99 -11.94 1.08
C ARG A 82 -4.01 -10.81 0.06
N ALA A 83 -4.09 -11.13 -1.24
CA ALA A 83 -4.20 -10.13 -2.30
C ALA A 83 -5.46 -9.26 -2.14
N GLU A 84 -6.60 -9.87 -1.84
CA GLU A 84 -7.86 -9.16 -1.63
C GLU A 84 -7.75 -8.15 -0.49
N LYS A 85 -7.23 -8.58 0.66
CA LYS A 85 -7.02 -7.68 1.82
C LYS A 85 -6.13 -6.49 1.47
N LEU A 86 -5.08 -6.72 0.68
CA LEU A 86 -4.14 -5.69 0.27
C LEU A 86 -4.77 -4.70 -0.72
N TYR A 87 -5.58 -5.19 -1.67
CA TYR A 87 -6.31 -4.30 -2.56
C TYR A 87 -7.40 -3.52 -1.83
N LEU A 88 -8.12 -4.16 -0.91
CA LEU A 88 -9.06 -3.47 -0.04
C LEU A 88 -8.33 -2.38 0.75
N ALA A 89 -7.17 -2.65 1.34
CA ALA A 89 -6.39 -1.63 2.06
C ALA A 89 -5.90 -0.48 1.14
N ALA A 90 -5.45 -0.81 -0.08
CA ALA A 90 -4.94 0.18 -1.03
C ALA A 90 -6.03 1.10 -1.61
N PHE A 91 -7.22 0.56 -1.84
CA PHE A 91 -8.30 1.25 -2.57
C PHE A 91 -9.51 1.61 -1.71
N SER A 92 -9.60 1.13 -0.47
CA SER A 92 -10.58 1.64 0.48
C SER A 92 -10.22 3.09 0.83
N ARG A 93 -10.78 4.01 0.04
CA ARG A 93 -11.08 5.35 0.53
C ARG A 93 -11.99 5.12 1.75
N ALA A 94 -11.61 5.66 2.91
CA ALA A 94 -12.48 5.69 4.07
C ALA A 94 -13.91 6.01 3.60
N PRO A 95 -14.95 5.30 4.09
CA PRO A 95 -16.29 5.47 3.58
C PRO A 95 -16.69 6.93 3.73
N GLU A 96 -16.68 7.67 2.63
CA GLU A 96 -17.39 8.93 2.55
C GLU A 96 -18.86 8.56 2.62
N GLY A 97 -19.49 8.92 3.73
CA GLY A 97 -20.88 8.62 3.99
C GLY A 97 -21.81 9.21 2.93
N HIS A 98 -22.92 8.49 2.73
CA HIS A 98 -24.21 8.96 2.23
C HIS A 98 -24.34 9.23 0.73
N GLY A 99 -25.05 8.31 0.10
CA GLY A 99 -25.65 8.43 -1.23
C GLY A 99 -26.66 7.32 -1.46
N GLU A 100 -27.55 7.12 -0.49
CA GLU A 100 -28.74 6.29 -0.60
C GLU A 100 -29.60 6.81 -1.76
N ALA A 101 -29.63 6.06 -2.86
CA ALA A 101 -30.68 6.14 -3.86
C ALA A 101 -31.32 4.76 -3.93
N ALA A 102 -32.21 4.53 -2.95
CA ALA A 102 -33.18 3.46 -3.00
C ALA A 102 -33.86 3.51 -4.38
N SER A 103 -33.77 2.39 -5.09
CA SER A 103 -34.55 2.11 -6.28
C SER A 103 -36.04 2.18 -5.93
N GLU A 104 -36.68 3.29 -6.28
CA GLU A 104 -38.12 3.47 -6.25
C GLU A 104 -38.75 2.58 -7.33
N GLY A 105 -39.01 1.34 -6.95
CA GLY A 105 -39.84 0.40 -7.67
C GLY A 105 -41.15 0.21 -6.92
N ALA A 106 -42.08 1.16 -7.05
CA ALA A 106 -43.48 0.96 -6.70
C ALA A 106 -44.32 1.08 -7.97
N LYS A 107 -44.96 -0.03 -8.30
CA LYS A 107 -45.91 -0.22 -9.38
C LYS A 107 -47.31 0.15 -8.92
#